data_AF-A0A7H0HCE3-F1
#
_entry.id   AF-A0A7H0HCE3-F1
#
_cell.length_a   1.000
_cell.length_b   1.000
_cell.length_c   1.000
_cell.angle_alpha   90.00
_cell.angle_beta   90.00
_cell.angle_gamma   90.00
#
_symmetry.space_group_name_H-M   'P 1'
#
loop_
_entity.id
_entity.type
_entity.pdbx_description
1 polymer ?
#
loop_
_entity_poly.entity_id
_entity_poly.type
_entity_poly.pdbx_seq_one_letter_code
_entity_poly.pdbx_strand_id
1 'polypeptide(L)'
;MVSDYRNWPELVAQQLNGKSLCSRFSLEGTGASIAWAPKNAGCASYAINDVRRAPLTNVPASLDADDGNSIVGQLQRAAAEGWDSRDFLLVGAGYSQVLDGRTTLSVISGMGAASEPTVIANLITRLERLLGTSALNTRLPSSQRTLDTVVDLYMTAQAERLADAIDRYALQKGVTRVVVLNAIPAYLLVPNDPAWLPRLDKWTRSFNTALAQRFANHEKVRIVDAHQALKDQMAQPQQHGYANVTTPACASIQSATPCSAEALTALPAPADSTDKSSNWWKSYMVWQWVDSSSDFTTSLHRVSQRTQDSLAALVMAEIAKAGWK
;
A
#
# COMPACT_ATOMS: atom_id res chain seq x y z
N MET A 1 -6.50 14.42 17.84
CA MET A 1 -5.91 13.17 17.26
C MET A 1 -6.48 12.01 18.05
N VAL A 2 -7.00 10.97 17.39
CA VAL A 2 -7.41 9.73 18.09
C VAL A 2 -6.13 9.13 18.68
N SER A 3 -6.00 9.12 20.01
CA SER A 3 -4.81 8.60 20.72
C SER A 3 -4.56 7.10 20.51
N ASP A 4 -5.48 6.40 19.84
CA ASP A 4 -5.50 4.94 19.72
C ASP A 4 -5.08 4.40 18.34
N TYR A 5 -4.76 5.26 17.34
CA TYR A 5 -4.40 4.77 16.00
C TYR A 5 -2.89 4.60 15.82
N ARG A 6 -2.44 3.37 15.59
CA ARG A 6 -1.07 2.99 15.25
C ARG A 6 -1.09 2.15 13.98
N ASN A 7 -0.22 2.50 13.03
CA ASN A 7 -0.05 1.70 11.83
C ASN A 7 0.70 0.40 12.15
N TRP A 8 0.57 -0.61 11.29
CA TRP A 8 1.20 -1.91 11.52
C TRP A 8 2.74 -1.84 11.69
N PRO A 9 3.50 -0.96 11.00
CA PRO A 9 4.95 -0.87 11.24
C PRO A 9 5.27 -0.36 12.64
N GLU A 10 4.50 0.60 13.18
CA GLU A 10 4.63 1.09 14.56
C GLU A 10 4.40 -0.03 15.56
N LEU A 11 3.34 -0.82 15.37
CA LEU A 11 3.01 -1.96 16.22
C LEU A 11 4.11 -3.02 16.21
N VAL A 12 4.66 -3.32 15.03
CA VAL A 12 5.77 -4.28 14.87
C VAL A 12 7.03 -3.75 15.54
N ALA A 13 7.41 -2.49 15.31
CA ALA A 13 8.58 -1.88 15.94
C ALA A 13 8.46 -1.92 17.48
N GLN A 14 7.29 -1.56 18.01
CA GLN A 14 7.02 -1.61 19.43
C GLN A 14 7.17 -3.04 20.00
N GLN A 15 6.71 -4.06 19.27
CA GLN A 15 6.84 -5.46 19.71
C GLN A 15 8.28 -5.99 19.61
N LEU A 16 9.05 -5.58 18.61
CA LEU A 16 10.43 -6.05 18.41
C LEU A 16 11.40 -5.43 19.40
N ASN A 17 11.31 -4.12 19.65
CA ASN A 17 12.33 -3.41 20.41
C ASN A 17 11.80 -2.28 21.30
N GLY A 18 10.48 -2.20 21.51
CA GLY A 18 9.86 -1.18 22.36
C GLY A 18 9.98 0.25 21.83
N LYS A 19 10.42 0.44 20.59
CA LYS A 19 10.58 1.78 20.00
C LYS A 19 9.31 2.24 19.30
N SER A 20 9.07 3.54 19.37
CA SER A 20 8.16 4.23 18.45
C SER A 20 8.89 4.68 17.20
N LEU A 21 8.22 4.60 16.05
CA LEU A 21 8.72 5.16 14.81
C LEU A 21 8.37 6.65 14.71
N CYS A 22 9.30 7.42 14.16
CA CYS A 22 9.04 8.78 13.71
C CYS A 22 9.43 8.90 12.23
N SER A 23 8.85 9.88 11.53
CA SER A 23 9.08 10.07 10.09
C SER A 23 10.41 10.75 9.83
N ARG A 24 11.21 10.18 8.90
CA ARG A 24 12.44 10.78 8.39
C ARG A 24 12.17 12.02 7.54
N PHE A 25 10.98 12.11 6.95
CA PHE A 25 10.52 13.22 6.14
C PHE A 25 9.77 14.24 6.97
N SER A 26 9.75 15.49 6.52
CA SER A 26 8.83 16.50 7.02
C SER A 26 8.03 17.11 5.88
N LEU A 27 6.78 17.47 6.18
CA LEU A 27 6.02 18.36 5.31
C LEU A 27 6.53 19.79 5.52
N GLU A 28 6.87 20.46 4.42
CA GLU A 28 7.31 21.85 4.42
C GLU A 28 6.28 22.78 3.77
N GLY A 29 6.34 24.07 4.14
CA GLY A 29 5.36 25.08 3.73
C GLY A 29 3.95 24.79 4.26
N THR A 30 2.92 25.06 3.45
CA THR A 30 1.51 24.72 3.74
C THR A 30 1.20 23.23 3.57
N GLY A 31 2.20 22.36 3.76
CA GLY A 31 2.11 20.93 3.45
C GLY A 31 2.22 20.62 1.96
N ALA A 32 2.84 21.52 1.18
CA ALA A 32 2.94 21.44 -0.28
C ALA A 32 4.15 20.62 -0.77
N SER A 33 5.21 20.51 0.02
CA SER A 33 6.43 19.77 -0.31
C SER A 33 6.77 18.74 0.77
N ILE A 34 7.35 17.62 0.33
CA ILE A 34 7.95 16.61 1.20
C ILE A 34 9.45 16.84 1.17
N ALA A 35 10.04 17.13 2.32
CA ALA A 35 11.45 17.39 2.44
C ALA A 35 12.14 16.33 3.29
N TRP A 36 13.34 15.98 2.86
CA TRP A 36 14.27 15.21 3.67
C TRP A 36 14.91 16.14 4.68
N ALA A 37 14.49 16.03 5.95
CA ALA A 37 14.77 17.06 6.93
C ALA A 37 15.92 16.66 7.87
N PRO A 38 17.04 17.42 7.96
CA PRO A 38 18.14 17.10 8.87
C PRO A 38 17.72 16.95 10.34
N LYS A 39 16.72 17.73 10.78
CA LYS A 39 16.14 17.65 12.13
C LYS A 39 15.53 16.28 12.49
N ASN A 40 15.22 15.45 11.50
CA ASN A 40 14.65 14.12 11.68
C ASN A 40 15.69 13.01 11.47
N ALA A 41 17.00 13.29 11.54
CA ALA A 41 18.06 12.30 11.31
C ALA A 41 18.01 11.08 12.26
N GLY A 42 17.38 11.20 13.43
CA GLY A 42 17.16 10.07 14.35
C GLY A 42 15.94 9.20 14.02
N CYS A 43 15.17 9.54 12.98
CA CYS A 43 13.92 8.86 12.64
C CYS A 43 14.12 7.72 11.64
N ALA A 44 13.50 6.57 11.91
CA ALA A 44 13.68 5.35 11.11
C ALA A 44 12.49 5.02 10.19
N SER A 45 11.42 5.84 10.16
CA SER A 45 10.33 5.63 9.20
C SER A 45 10.52 6.48 7.95
N TYR A 46 10.80 5.79 6.84
CA TYR A 46 10.91 6.39 5.52
C TYR A 46 9.57 6.38 4.76
N ALA A 47 8.50 5.86 5.36
CA ALA A 47 7.23 5.70 4.68
C ALA A 47 6.59 7.06 4.31
N ILE A 48 6.31 7.26 3.02
CA ILE A 48 5.50 8.35 2.50
C ILE A 48 4.20 7.78 1.93
N ASN A 49 3.06 8.27 2.42
CA ASN A 49 1.74 7.87 1.97
C ASN A 49 1.06 8.97 1.12
N ASP A 50 1.75 9.47 0.11
CA ASP A 50 1.20 10.45 -0.83
C ASP A 50 1.33 9.94 -2.27
N VAL A 51 0.25 9.38 -2.80
CA VAL A 51 0.22 8.84 -4.16
C VAL A 51 0.27 9.90 -5.26
N ARG A 52 0.00 11.18 -4.95
CA ARG A 52 0.18 12.30 -5.89
C ARG A 52 1.65 12.72 -5.97
N ARG A 53 2.42 12.56 -4.89
CA ARG A 53 3.82 13.02 -4.78
C ARG A 53 4.88 11.91 -4.77
N ALA A 54 4.48 10.67 -4.52
CA ALA A 54 5.29 9.46 -4.56
C ALA A 54 4.79 8.41 -5.58
N PRO A 55 4.31 8.80 -6.78
CA PRO A 55 3.78 7.81 -7.69
C PRO A 55 4.89 6.87 -8.18
N LEU A 56 4.64 5.56 -8.15
CA LEU A 56 5.48 4.61 -8.86
C LEU A 56 5.32 4.73 -10.40
N THR A 57 4.53 5.68 -10.90
CA THR A 57 4.26 5.93 -12.33
C THR A 57 5.13 7.02 -12.96
N ASN A 58 5.69 7.95 -12.16
CA ASN A 58 6.74 8.88 -12.57
C ASN A 58 8.12 8.39 -12.13
N VAL A 59 8.30 7.07 -12.18
CA VAL A 59 9.55 6.47 -11.73
C VAL A 59 10.59 6.60 -12.84
N PRO A 60 11.80 7.07 -12.52
CA PRO A 60 12.87 7.12 -13.49
C PRO A 60 13.12 5.76 -14.14
N ALA A 61 13.53 5.74 -15.41
CA ALA A 61 13.81 4.48 -16.11
C ALA A 61 14.80 3.60 -15.34
N SER A 62 15.85 4.23 -14.77
CA SER A 62 16.83 3.54 -13.93
C SER A 62 16.44 3.55 -12.46
N LEU A 63 16.88 2.52 -11.72
CA LEU A 63 16.94 2.55 -10.27
C LEU A 63 17.95 3.57 -9.75
N ASP A 64 18.85 4.14 -10.56
CA ASP A 64 19.89 5.07 -10.08
C ASP A 64 19.38 6.47 -9.71
N ALA A 65 18.25 6.88 -10.27
CA ALA A 65 17.73 8.21 -10.07
C ALA A 65 16.88 8.24 -8.79
N ASP A 66 17.24 9.14 -7.88
CA ASP A 66 16.47 9.42 -6.68
C ASP A 66 15.29 10.33 -7.04
N ASP A 67 14.09 9.74 -7.11
CA ASP A 67 12.84 10.46 -7.32
C ASP A 67 12.32 11.12 -6.03
N GLY A 68 13.02 10.90 -4.94
CA GLY A 68 12.88 11.55 -3.67
C GLY A 68 11.76 11.04 -2.77
N ASN A 69 10.71 10.47 -3.34
CA ASN A 69 9.46 10.20 -2.62
C ASN A 69 8.88 8.80 -2.89
N SER A 70 9.15 8.17 -4.04
CA SER A 70 8.63 6.82 -4.29
C SER A 70 9.23 5.82 -3.31
N ILE A 71 8.66 4.62 -3.23
CA ILE A 71 9.24 3.57 -2.38
C ILE A 71 10.68 3.21 -2.80
N VAL A 72 11.05 3.39 -4.07
CA VAL A 72 12.44 3.25 -4.53
C VAL A 72 13.30 4.39 -3.98
N GLY A 73 12.83 5.64 -4.08
CA GLY A 73 13.45 6.81 -3.46
C GLY A 73 13.65 6.63 -1.95
N GLN A 74 12.63 6.16 -1.25
CA GLN A 74 12.67 5.88 0.19
C GLN A 74 13.76 4.85 0.54
N LEU A 75 13.86 3.76 -0.23
CA LEU A 75 14.90 2.74 -0.06
C LEU A 75 16.30 3.27 -0.38
N GLN A 76 16.46 4.05 -1.46
CA GLN A 76 17.72 4.70 -1.83
C GLN A 76 18.23 5.62 -0.72
N ARG A 77 17.34 6.48 -0.20
CA ARG A 77 17.66 7.43 0.85
C ARG A 77 18.04 6.72 2.15
N ALA A 78 17.29 5.69 2.55
CA ALA A 78 17.64 4.89 3.72
C ALA A 78 19.01 4.20 3.54
N ALA A 79 19.28 3.64 2.37
CA ALA A 79 20.57 3.03 2.06
C ALA A 79 21.74 4.03 2.08
N ALA A 80 21.49 5.29 1.74
CA ALA A 80 22.48 6.37 1.78
C ALA A 80 22.82 6.80 3.22
N GLU A 81 21.87 6.68 4.17
CA GLU A 81 22.14 6.88 5.60
C GLU A 81 22.84 5.68 6.24
N GLY A 82 22.76 4.51 5.59
CA GLY A 82 23.41 3.28 6.00
C GLY A 82 22.50 2.38 6.84
N TRP A 83 22.85 1.10 6.89
CA TRP A 83 22.12 0.07 7.65
C TRP A 83 23.00 -0.48 8.77
N ASP A 84 22.39 -0.76 9.92
CA ASP A 84 22.97 -1.63 10.94
C ASP A 84 22.66 -3.10 10.58
N SER A 85 23.61 -4.00 10.86
CA SER A 85 23.44 -5.45 10.72
C SER A 85 22.23 -6.04 11.48
N ARG A 86 21.71 -5.30 12.48
CA ARG A 86 20.54 -5.64 13.29
C ARG A 86 19.25 -5.02 12.80
N ASP A 87 19.28 -4.21 11.75
CA ASP A 87 18.09 -3.56 11.25
C ASP A 87 17.08 -4.57 10.69
N PHE A 88 15.81 -4.26 10.93
CA PHE A 88 14.66 -4.84 10.25
C PHE A 88 14.16 -3.84 9.23
N LEU A 89 14.10 -4.26 7.96
CA LEU A 89 13.43 -3.49 6.92
C LEU A 89 11.99 -3.97 6.78
N LEU A 90 11.03 -3.12 7.16
CA LEU A 90 9.60 -3.33 6.98
C LEU A 90 9.13 -2.58 5.74
N VAL A 91 8.58 -3.30 4.76
CA VAL A 91 8.11 -2.74 3.49
C VAL A 91 6.61 -2.98 3.33
N GLY A 92 5.82 -1.91 3.28
CA GLY A 92 4.40 -1.98 2.88
C GLY A 92 4.27 -1.68 1.39
N ALA A 93 3.75 -2.64 0.62
CA ALA A 93 3.71 -2.57 -0.84
C ALA A 93 2.28 -2.52 -1.41
N GLY A 94 2.15 -2.10 -2.67
CA GLY A 94 0.98 -2.42 -3.49
C GLY A 94 -0.18 -1.43 -3.48
N TYR A 95 -0.28 -0.56 -2.48
CA TYR A 95 -1.38 0.41 -2.40
C TYR A 95 -1.42 1.36 -3.61
N SER A 96 -0.27 1.94 -4.00
CA SER A 96 -0.21 2.81 -5.18
C SER A 96 -0.47 2.07 -6.49
N GLN A 97 -0.15 0.77 -6.56
CA GLN A 97 -0.38 -0.07 -7.74
C GLN A 97 -1.86 -0.35 -7.91
N VAL A 98 -2.54 -0.71 -6.83
CA VAL A 98 -4.00 -0.87 -6.82
C VAL A 98 -4.68 0.43 -7.27
N LEU A 99 -4.19 1.57 -6.78
CA LEU A 99 -4.70 2.88 -7.17
C LEU A 99 -4.48 3.21 -8.64
N ASP A 100 -3.36 2.80 -9.23
CA ASP A 100 -3.12 2.96 -10.67
C ASP A 100 -4.15 2.17 -11.48
N GLY A 101 -4.39 0.91 -11.13
CA GLY A 101 -5.43 0.09 -11.77
C GLY A 101 -6.83 0.71 -11.65
N ARG A 102 -7.17 1.22 -10.46
CA ARG A 102 -8.44 1.94 -10.25
C ARG A 102 -8.51 3.22 -11.09
N THR A 103 -7.43 3.99 -11.13
CA THR A 103 -7.36 5.25 -11.89
C THR A 103 -7.54 4.98 -13.39
N THR A 104 -6.93 3.91 -13.90
CA THR A 104 -7.14 3.43 -15.28
C THR A 104 -8.62 3.18 -15.57
N LEU A 105 -9.34 2.45 -14.70
CA LEU A 105 -10.77 2.18 -14.89
C LEU A 105 -11.63 3.44 -14.73
N SER A 106 -11.29 4.31 -13.77
CA SER A 106 -11.98 5.56 -13.53
C SER A 106 -11.87 6.53 -14.71
N VAL A 107 -10.71 6.61 -15.37
CA VAL A 107 -10.52 7.46 -16.57
C VAL A 107 -11.39 6.95 -17.71
N ILE A 108 -11.39 5.63 -17.96
CA ILE A 108 -12.22 5.03 -19.02
C ILE A 108 -13.71 5.23 -18.75
N SER A 109 -14.14 5.07 -17.49
CA SER A 109 -15.52 5.29 -17.10
C SER A 109 -15.94 6.76 -17.24
N GLY A 110 -15.09 7.70 -16.83
CA GLY A 110 -15.41 9.14 -16.88
C GLY A 110 -15.33 9.75 -18.28
N MET A 111 -14.43 9.26 -19.14
CA MET A 111 -14.23 9.76 -20.51
C MET A 111 -14.96 8.92 -21.58
N GLY A 112 -15.48 7.75 -21.21
CA GLY A 112 -16.14 6.81 -22.10
C GLY A 112 -15.18 5.80 -22.75
N ALA A 113 -15.74 4.68 -23.23
CA ALA A 113 -14.97 3.55 -23.79
C ALA A 113 -14.00 3.94 -24.93
N ALA A 114 -14.29 5.03 -25.65
CA ALA A 114 -13.41 5.54 -26.71
C ALA A 114 -12.03 6.01 -26.20
N SER A 115 -11.86 6.29 -24.90
CA SER A 115 -10.56 6.65 -24.33
C SER A 115 -9.64 5.46 -24.06
N GLU A 116 -10.16 4.23 -24.11
CA GLU A 116 -9.39 3.02 -23.77
C GLU A 116 -8.09 2.86 -24.60
N PRO A 117 -8.06 3.07 -25.93
CA PRO A 117 -6.82 2.99 -26.71
C PRO A 117 -5.75 3.98 -26.25
N THR A 118 -6.13 5.20 -25.86
CA THR A 118 -5.21 6.21 -25.33
C THR A 118 -4.65 5.80 -23.97
N VAL A 119 -5.48 5.23 -23.10
CA VAL A 119 -5.05 4.71 -21.79
C VAL A 119 -4.06 3.55 -21.98
N ILE A 120 -4.36 2.62 -22.90
CA ILE A 120 -3.46 1.52 -23.27
C ILE A 120 -2.12 2.05 -23.78
N ALA A 121 -2.13 3.02 -24.70
CA ALA A 121 -0.91 3.62 -25.25
C ALA A 121 -0.03 4.26 -24.16
N ASN A 122 -0.64 4.99 -23.22
CA ASN A 122 0.08 5.59 -22.10
C ASN A 122 0.71 4.55 -21.17
N LEU A 123 0.02 3.43 -20.90
CA LEU A 123 0.56 2.33 -20.10
C LEU A 123 1.70 1.61 -20.84
N ILE A 124 1.61 1.44 -22.15
CA ILE A 124 2.69 0.90 -22.99
C ILE A 124 3.94 1.76 -22.87
N THR A 125 3.83 3.09 -22.99
CA THR A 125 4.99 4.00 -22.82
C THR A 125 5.62 3.88 -21.42
N ARG A 126 4.80 3.65 -20.38
CA ARG A 126 5.33 3.39 -19.02
C ARG A 126 6.04 2.05 -18.93
N LEU A 127 5.48 1.00 -19.55
CA LEU A 127 6.11 -0.31 -19.63
C LEU A 127 7.44 -0.28 -20.41
N GLU A 128 7.51 0.45 -21.51
CA GLU A 128 8.75 0.64 -22.27
C GLU A 128 9.83 1.31 -21.43
N ARG A 129 9.45 2.24 -20.55
CA ARG A 129 10.38 2.85 -19.60
C ARG A 129 10.89 1.89 -18.52
N LEU A 130 10.01 0.97 -18.07
CA LEU A 130 10.35 0.01 -17.01
C LEU A 130 11.15 -1.19 -17.53
N LEU A 131 10.80 -1.70 -18.71
CA LEU A 131 11.31 -2.97 -19.25
C LEU A 131 12.23 -2.78 -20.45
N GLY A 132 12.13 -1.66 -21.15
CA GLY A 132 12.66 -1.50 -22.51
C GLY A 132 11.73 -2.11 -23.57
N THR A 133 11.77 -1.56 -24.79
CA THR A 133 10.90 -1.97 -25.91
C THR A 133 11.07 -3.43 -26.30
N SER A 134 12.31 -3.94 -26.30
CA SER A 134 12.58 -5.35 -26.66
C SER A 134 11.92 -6.32 -25.69
N ALA A 135 12.17 -6.16 -24.37
CA ALA A 135 11.58 -7.02 -23.36
C ALA A 135 10.05 -6.89 -23.31
N LEU A 136 9.50 -5.69 -23.52
CA LEU A 136 8.06 -5.50 -23.65
C LEU A 136 7.49 -6.31 -24.83
N ASN A 137 8.08 -6.23 -26.02
CA ASN A 137 7.58 -6.96 -27.19
C ASN A 137 7.71 -8.48 -27.02
N THR A 138 8.73 -8.96 -26.28
CA THR A 138 8.87 -10.39 -25.94
C THR A 138 7.81 -10.84 -24.94
N ARG A 139 7.54 -10.06 -23.88
CA ARG A 139 6.58 -10.42 -22.83
C ARG A 139 5.12 -10.19 -23.24
N LEU A 140 4.87 -9.19 -24.09
CA LEU A 140 3.55 -8.82 -24.57
C LEU A 140 3.61 -8.30 -26.02
N PRO A 141 3.57 -9.22 -26.99
CA PRO A 141 3.50 -8.88 -28.42
C PRO A 141 2.35 -7.92 -28.72
N SER A 142 2.53 -7.05 -29.73
CA SER A 142 1.55 -6.03 -30.09
C SER A 142 0.14 -6.57 -30.35
N SER A 143 0.02 -7.77 -30.93
CA SER A 143 -1.25 -8.45 -31.20
C SER A 143 -2.02 -8.89 -29.95
N GLN A 144 -1.38 -8.93 -28.79
CA GLN A 144 -1.97 -9.38 -27.52
C GLN A 144 -2.29 -8.23 -26.56
N ARG A 145 -2.06 -6.97 -26.98
CA ARG A 145 -2.23 -5.79 -26.12
C ARG A 145 -3.70 -5.42 -25.99
N THR A 146 -4.29 -5.82 -24.89
CA THR A 146 -5.59 -5.37 -24.40
C THR A 146 -5.38 -4.59 -23.11
N LEU A 147 -6.41 -3.89 -22.62
CA LEU A 147 -6.34 -3.22 -21.33
C LEU A 147 -5.90 -4.19 -20.22
N ASP A 148 -6.53 -5.36 -20.16
CA ASP A 148 -6.28 -6.33 -19.10
C ASP A 148 -4.86 -6.88 -19.16
N THR A 149 -4.32 -7.20 -20.34
CA THR A 149 -2.95 -7.76 -20.46
C THR A 149 -1.88 -6.70 -20.23
N VAL A 150 -2.11 -5.46 -20.66
CA VAL A 150 -1.18 -4.35 -20.45
C VAL A 150 -1.11 -3.97 -18.98
N VAL A 151 -2.25 -3.86 -18.28
CA VAL A 151 -2.26 -3.57 -16.84
C VAL A 151 -1.67 -4.73 -16.03
N ASP A 152 -1.95 -5.98 -16.42
CA ASP A 152 -1.38 -7.16 -15.76
C ASP A 152 0.17 -7.19 -15.83
N LEU A 153 0.73 -6.93 -17.01
CA LEU A 153 2.17 -6.80 -17.19
C LEU A 153 2.72 -5.58 -16.43
N TYR A 154 1.97 -4.48 -16.40
CA TYR A 154 2.35 -3.29 -15.63
C TYR A 154 2.48 -3.59 -14.14
N MET A 155 1.50 -4.26 -13.54
CA MET A 155 1.58 -4.68 -12.13
C MET A 155 2.76 -5.61 -11.86
N THR A 156 3.01 -6.55 -12.77
CA THR A 156 4.15 -7.48 -12.69
C THR A 156 5.48 -6.73 -12.72
N ALA A 157 5.67 -5.81 -13.68
CA ALA A 157 6.89 -5.02 -13.81
C ALA A 157 7.16 -4.12 -12.60
N GLN A 158 6.10 -3.56 -11.99
CA GLN A 158 6.22 -2.74 -10.78
C GLN A 158 6.66 -3.58 -9.57
N ALA A 159 6.16 -4.82 -9.45
CA ALA A 159 6.59 -5.75 -8.40
C ALA A 159 8.05 -6.17 -8.56
N GLU A 160 8.46 -6.50 -9.79
CA GLU A 160 9.86 -6.82 -10.12
C GLU A 160 10.78 -5.65 -9.78
N ARG A 161 10.38 -4.42 -10.13
CA ARG A 161 11.17 -3.22 -9.81
C ARG A 161 11.29 -2.98 -8.31
N LEU A 162 10.24 -3.20 -7.54
CA LEU A 162 10.33 -3.12 -6.08
C LEU A 162 11.28 -4.18 -5.52
N ALA A 163 11.21 -5.41 -6.04
CA ALA A 163 12.12 -6.48 -5.63
C ALA A 163 13.59 -6.12 -5.93
N ASP A 164 13.88 -5.58 -7.11
CA ASP A 164 15.22 -5.14 -7.49
C ASP A 164 15.71 -3.99 -6.62
N ALA A 165 14.82 -3.06 -6.23
CA ALA A 165 15.16 -1.98 -5.32
C ALA A 165 15.49 -2.50 -3.90
N ILE A 166 14.71 -3.47 -3.38
CA ILE A 166 15.00 -4.12 -2.10
C ILE A 166 16.35 -4.84 -2.15
N ASP A 167 16.61 -5.59 -3.22
CA ASP A 167 17.89 -6.28 -3.40
C ASP A 167 19.06 -5.29 -3.39
N ARG A 168 18.98 -4.27 -4.25
CA ARG A 168 20.05 -3.29 -4.43
C ARG A 168 20.29 -2.43 -3.20
N TYR A 169 19.23 -1.88 -2.61
CA TYR A 169 19.35 -0.86 -1.58
C TYR A 169 19.35 -1.42 -0.17
N ALA A 170 18.89 -2.65 0.05
CA ALA A 170 18.92 -3.28 1.37
C ALA A 170 19.83 -4.51 1.41
N LEU A 171 19.56 -5.54 0.59
CA LEU A 171 20.23 -6.83 0.72
C LEU A 171 21.72 -6.76 0.36
N GLN A 172 22.06 -6.15 -0.78
CA GLN A 172 23.44 -5.91 -1.20
C GLN A 172 24.19 -4.95 -0.26
N LYS A 173 23.46 -4.21 0.58
CA LYS A 173 23.99 -3.30 1.60
C LYS A 173 24.05 -3.93 3.00
N GLY A 174 23.78 -5.24 3.11
CA GLY A 174 24.00 -6.01 4.33
C GLY A 174 22.76 -6.20 5.21
N VAL A 175 21.59 -5.71 4.82
CA VAL A 175 20.34 -6.02 5.54
C VAL A 175 20.04 -7.51 5.42
N THR A 176 19.76 -8.16 6.55
CA THR A 176 19.50 -9.60 6.63
C THR A 176 18.09 -9.96 7.07
N ARG A 177 17.28 -8.95 7.44
CA ARG A 177 15.91 -9.13 7.92
C ARG A 177 14.98 -8.18 7.18
N VAL A 178 14.44 -8.64 6.07
CA VAL A 178 13.47 -7.88 5.26
C VAL A 178 12.11 -8.56 5.37
N VAL A 179 11.09 -7.81 5.78
CA VAL A 179 9.69 -8.27 5.75
C VAL A 179 8.89 -7.36 4.83
N VAL A 180 8.23 -7.98 3.85
CA VAL A 180 7.44 -7.28 2.85
C VAL A 180 5.99 -7.68 3.03
N LEU A 181 5.16 -6.73 3.45
CA LEU A 181 3.71 -6.87 3.46
C LEU A 181 3.19 -6.56 2.06
N ASN A 182 2.64 -7.58 1.40
CA ASN A 182 2.13 -7.45 0.03
C ASN A 182 0.86 -6.57 -0.04
N ALA A 183 0.40 -6.29 -1.26
CA ALA A 183 -0.76 -5.45 -1.50
C ALA A 183 -2.00 -6.05 -0.84
N ILE A 184 -2.68 -5.31 0.03
CA ILE A 184 -3.98 -5.72 0.56
C ILE A 184 -5.07 -5.63 -0.52
N PRO A 185 -6.24 -6.28 -0.34
CA PRO A 185 -7.29 -6.28 -1.35
C PRO A 185 -7.74 -4.88 -1.75
N ALA A 186 -8.00 -4.67 -3.04
CA ALA A 186 -8.34 -3.36 -3.57
C ALA A 186 -9.62 -2.74 -2.99
N TYR A 187 -10.60 -3.58 -2.64
CA TYR A 187 -11.81 -3.13 -1.97
C TYR A 187 -11.51 -2.57 -0.56
N LEU A 188 -10.35 -2.89 0.05
CA LEU A 188 -9.89 -2.31 1.32
C LEU A 188 -9.19 -0.98 1.21
N LEU A 189 -8.99 -0.51 -0.02
CA LEU A 189 -8.20 0.68 -0.28
C LEU A 189 -9.05 1.78 -0.87
N VAL A 190 -10.05 1.47 -1.68
CA VAL A 190 -10.72 2.50 -2.46
C VAL A 190 -12.21 2.24 -2.60
N PRO A 191 -13.03 3.31 -2.70
CA PRO A 191 -14.38 3.14 -3.22
C PRO A 191 -14.24 2.61 -4.64
N ASN A 192 -14.88 1.47 -4.91
CA ASN A 192 -14.86 0.84 -6.21
C ASN A 192 -16.29 0.65 -6.68
N ASP A 193 -16.50 0.90 -7.98
CA ASP A 193 -17.63 0.29 -8.68
C ASP A 193 -17.51 -1.24 -8.49
N PRO A 194 -18.56 -1.93 -8.00
CA PRO A 194 -18.56 -3.38 -7.86
C PRO A 194 -18.14 -4.11 -9.14
N ALA A 195 -18.42 -3.54 -10.32
CA ALA A 195 -18.02 -4.10 -11.61
C ALA A 195 -16.50 -4.13 -11.82
N TRP A 196 -15.74 -3.30 -11.11
CA TRP A 196 -14.28 -3.21 -11.21
C TRP A 196 -13.55 -4.21 -10.31
N LEU A 197 -14.22 -4.67 -9.25
CA LEU A 197 -13.58 -5.49 -8.21
C LEU A 197 -12.86 -6.73 -8.76
N PRO A 198 -13.42 -7.52 -9.70
CA PRO A 198 -12.72 -8.68 -10.24
C PRO A 198 -11.42 -8.32 -10.98
N ARG A 199 -11.41 -7.20 -11.72
CA ARG A 199 -10.20 -6.73 -12.44
C ARG A 199 -9.15 -6.24 -11.46
N LEU A 200 -9.55 -5.44 -10.47
CA LEU A 200 -8.64 -4.92 -9.45
C LEU A 200 -8.04 -6.05 -8.61
N ASP A 201 -8.84 -7.03 -8.19
CA ASP A 201 -8.39 -8.22 -7.45
C ASP A 201 -7.45 -9.10 -8.29
N LYS A 202 -7.71 -9.24 -9.61
CA LYS A 202 -6.75 -9.89 -10.53
C LYS A 202 -5.42 -9.13 -10.58
N TRP A 203 -5.43 -7.84 -10.86
CA TRP A 203 -4.20 -7.03 -10.98
C TRP A 203 -3.41 -6.96 -9.67
N THR A 204 -4.11 -6.92 -8.53
CA THR A 204 -3.49 -7.00 -7.20
C THR A 204 -2.76 -8.33 -7.02
N ARG A 205 -3.38 -9.45 -7.41
CA ARG A 205 -2.72 -10.76 -7.40
C ARG A 205 -1.51 -10.82 -8.32
N SER A 206 -1.55 -10.19 -9.49
CA SER A 206 -0.40 -10.20 -10.42
C SER A 206 0.81 -9.52 -9.80
N PHE A 207 0.61 -8.35 -9.16
CA PHE A 207 1.66 -7.68 -8.37
C PHE A 207 2.19 -8.59 -7.25
N ASN A 208 1.28 -9.12 -6.41
CA ASN A 208 1.67 -9.93 -5.25
C ASN A 208 2.38 -11.23 -5.64
N THR A 209 1.93 -11.88 -6.72
CA THR A 209 2.51 -13.13 -7.22
C THR A 209 3.91 -12.89 -7.74
N ALA A 210 4.12 -11.84 -8.55
CA ALA A 210 5.42 -11.48 -9.06
C ALA A 210 6.41 -11.16 -7.92
N LEU A 211 5.97 -10.40 -6.91
CA LEU A 211 6.79 -10.08 -5.75
C LEU A 211 7.16 -11.33 -4.95
N ALA A 212 6.20 -12.24 -4.72
CA ALA A 212 6.43 -13.51 -4.04
C ALA A 212 7.42 -14.40 -4.79
N GLN A 213 7.27 -14.51 -6.12
CA GLN A 213 8.16 -15.29 -6.96
C GLN A 213 9.60 -14.78 -6.92
N ARG A 214 9.82 -13.45 -6.91
CA ARG A 214 11.17 -12.87 -6.82
C ARG A 214 11.92 -13.28 -5.54
N PHE A 215 11.20 -13.57 -4.46
CA PHE A 215 11.77 -13.88 -3.15
C PHE A 215 11.48 -15.30 -2.64
N ALA A 216 10.91 -16.18 -3.45
CA ALA A 216 10.44 -17.51 -3.02
C ALA A 216 11.51 -18.35 -2.31
N ASN A 217 12.78 -18.20 -2.71
CA ASN A 217 13.92 -18.93 -2.16
C ASN A 217 14.89 -18.04 -1.38
N HIS A 218 14.48 -16.83 -0.98
CA HIS A 218 15.36 -15.87 -0.35
C HIS A 218 15.28 -15.93 1.18
N GLU A 219 16.32 -16.42 1.85
CA GLU A 219 16.28 -16.66 3.30
C GLU A 219 16.18 -15.38 4.15
N LYS A 220 16.64 -14.24 3.63
CA LYS A 220 16.65 -12.94 4.31
C LYS A 220 15.39 -12.11 4.06
N VAL A 221 14.45 -12.61 3.24
CA VAL A 221 13.22 -11.90 2.89
C VAL A 221 12.02 -12.76 3.25
N ARG A 222 11.05 -12.17 3.94
CA ARG A 222 9.75 -12.79 4.20
C ARG A 222 8.66 -11.99 3.53
N ILE A 223 7.88 -12.66 2.68
CA ILE A 223 6.66 -12.10 2.08
C ILE A 223 5.48 -12.46 2.96
N VAL A 224 4.77 -11.45 3.44
CA VAL A 224 3.53 -11.61 4.20
C VAL A 224 2.37 -11.47 3.23
N ASP A 225 1.58 -12.54 3.07
CA ASP A 225 0.39 -12.53 2.20
C ASP A 225 -0.83 -11.91 2.89
N ALA A 226 -0.77 -10.60 3.08
CA ALA A 226 -1.87 -9.82 3.65
C ALA A 226 -3.11 -9.83 2.75
N HIS A 227 -2.94 -9.96 1.43
CA HIS A 227 -4.05 -10.08 0.49
C HIS A 227 -4.95 -11.26 0.81
N GLN A 228 -4.38 -12.48 0.86
CA GLN A 228 -5.15 -13.68 1.12
C GLN A 228 -5.70 -13.68 2.55
N ALA A 229 -4.87 -13.32 3.53
CA ALA A 229 -5.28 -13.30 4.93
C ALA A 229 -6.47 -12.38 5.18
N LEU A 230 -6.49 -11.18 4.59
CA LEU A 230 -7.62 -10.27 4.75
C LEU A 230 -8.86 -10.74 4.00
N LYS A 231 -8.73 -11.39 2.84
CA LYS A 231 -9.88 -12.02 2.15
C LYS A 231 -10.51 -13.12 2.99
N ASP A 232 -9.69 -13.94 3.64
CA ASP A 232 -10.19 -14.98 4.56
C ASP A 232 -10.94 -14.34 5.75
N GLN A 233 -10.40 -13.24 6.28
CA GLN A 233 -11.05 -12.48 7.34
C GLN A 233 -12.39 -11.91 6.92
N MET A 234 -12.52 -11.39 5.69
CA MET A 234 -13.81 -10.93 5.18
C MET A 234 -14.83 -12.04 5.02
N ALA A 235 -14.37 -13.22 4.61
CA ALA A 235 -15.24 -14.36 4.38
C ALA A 235 -15.82 -14.88 5.70
N GLN A 236 -15.15 -14.61 6.82
CA GLN A 236 -15.53 -15.06 8.16
C GLN A 236 -15.40 -13.93 9.19
N PRO A 237 -16.09 -12.79 8.99
CA PRO A 237 -15.76 -11.55 9.70
C PRO A 237 -15.97 -11.66 11.21
N GLN A 238 -17.00 -12.37 11.65
CA GLN A 238 -17.29 -12.55 13.07
C GLN A 238 -16.21 -13.38 13.80
N GLN A 239 -15.59 -14.35 13.13
CA GLN A 239 -14.49 -15.13 13.73
C GLN A 239 -13.24 -14.28 13.99
N HIS A 240 -13.09 -13.20 13.23
CA HIS A 240 -11.99 -12.24 13.37
C HIS A 240 -12.40 -10.97 14.13
N GLY A 241 -13.60 -10.97 14.72
CA GLY A 241 -14.09 -9.85 15.54
C GLY A 241 -14.46 -8.62 14.72
N TYR A 242 -14.79 -8.77 13.43
CA TYR A 242 -15.34 -7.71 12.61
C TYR A 242 -16.87 -7.76 12.56
N ALA A 243 -17.49 -6.61 12.77
CA ALA A 243 -18.92 -6.40 12.61
C ALA A 243 -19.31 -5.94 11.20
N ASN A 244 -18.35 -5.36 10.45
CA ASN A 244 -18.57 -4.92 9.08
C ASN A 244 -17.24 -4.91 8.30
N VAL A 245 -17.25 -5.45 7.08
CA VAL A 245 -16.08 -5.52 6.19
C VAL A 245 -16.29 -4.88 4.82
N THR A 246 -17.48 -4.33 4.55
CA THR A 246 -17.88 -3.81 3.24
C THR A 246 -18.12 -2.31 3.25
N THR A 247 -18.64 -1.78 4.37
CA THR A 247 -19.02 -0.37 4.52
C THR A 247 -18.07 0.28 5.53
N PRO A 248 -17.39 1.38 5.17
CA PRO A 248 -16.56 2.10 6.14
C PRO A 248 -17.38 2.70 7.27
N ALA A 249 -16.82 2.74 8.48
CA ALA A 249 -17.48 3.37 9.62
C ALA A 249 -17.82 4.85 9.37
N CYS A 250 -16.94 5.58 8.69
CA CYS A 250 -17.13 6.99 8.37
C CYS A 250 -18.26 7.25 7.37
N ALA A 251 -18.79 6.22 6.69
CA ALA A 251 -19.97 6.38 5.84
C ALA A 251 -21.22 6.78 6.64
N SER A 252 -21.20 6.57 7.97
CA SER A 252 -22.26 6.99 8.88
C SER A 252 -22.23 8.49 9.24
N ILE A 253 -21.17 9.20 8.87
CA ILE A 253 -20.99 10.63 9.17
C ILE A 253 -21.41 11.46 7.95
N GLN A 254 -22.15 12.55 8.20
CA GLN A 254 -22.49 13.52 7.15
C GLN A 254 -21.25 14.31 6.69
N SER A 255 -21.16 14.60 5.39
CA SER A 255 -19.97 15.11 4.69
C SER A 255 -19.32 16.38 5.26
N ALA A 256 -20.01 17.16 6.09
CA ALA A 256 -19.46 18.37 6.71
C ALA A 256 -18.64 18.13 7.99
N THR A 257 -18.69 16.92 8.58
CA THR A 257 -17.96 16.62 9.83
C THR A 257 -16.75 15.73 9.56
N PRO A 258 -15.54 16.10 10.00
CA PRO A 258 -14.37 15.23 9.92
C PRO A 258 -14.63 13.90 10.63
N CYS A 259 -14.31 12.79 9.96
CA CYS A 259 -14.44 11.50 10.61
C CYS A 259 -13.43 11.33 11.75
N SER A 260 -13.92 11.28 12.98
CA SER A 260 -13.13 11.11 14.20
C SER A 260 -13.75 10.02 15.08
N ALA A 261 -12.95 9.46 15.99
CA ALA A 261 -13.45 8.51 16.99
C ALA A 261 -14.57 9.12 17.85
N GLU A 262 -14.45 10.41 18.20
CA GLU A 262 -15.47 11.16 18.94
C GLU A 262 -16.77 11.27 18.14
N ALA A 263 -16.69 11.65 16.86
CA ALA A 263 -17.84 11.74 15.97
C ALA A 263 -18.54 10.39 15.78
N LEU A 264 -17.77 9.30 15.60
CA LEU A 264 -18.34 7.94 15.46
C LEU A 264 -18.97 7.43 16.76
N THR A 265 -18.40 7.77 17.92
CA THR A 265 -18.92 7.38 19.24
C THR A 265 -20.21 8.11 19.60
N ALA A 266 -20.41 9.33 19.08
CA ALA A 266 -21.63 10.10 19.25
C ALA A 266 -22.81 9.60 18.39
N LEU A 267 -22.55 8.72 17.41
CA LEU A 267 -23.57 8.16 16.53
C LEU A 267 -24.02 6.78 17.01
N PRO A 268 -25.32 6.45 16.89
CA PRO A 268 -25.78 5.08 17.08
C PRO A 268 -25.13 4.16 16.04
N ALA A 269 -24.87 2.92 16.43
CA ALA A 269 -24.34 1.92 15.51
C ALA A 269 -25.28 1.74 14.30
N PRO A 270 -24.75 1.66 13.07
CA PRO A 270 -25.54 1.42 11.85
C PRO A 270 -26.41 0.18 11.98
N ALA A 271 -27.57 0.17 11.31
CA ALA A 271 -28.52 -0.93 11.38
C ALA A 271 -27.89 -2.27 10.95
N ASP A 272 -27.03 -2.24 9.93
CA ASP A 272 -26.30 -3.37 9.36
C ASP A 272 -25.09 -3.84 10.20
N SER A 273 -24.70 -3.10 11.24
CA SER A 273 -23.63 -3.54 12.15
C SER A 273 -24.12 -4.64 13.10
N THR A 274 -23.31 -5.68 13.32
CA THR A 274 -23.57 -6.65 14.40
C THR A 274 -23.11 -6.17 15.78
N ASP A 275 -22.32 -5.10 15.85
CA ASP A 275 -21.86 -4.49 17.09
C ASP A 275 -22.69 -3.24 17.39
N LYS A 276 -23.44 -3.27 18.50
CA LYS A 276 -24.32 -2.17 18.92
C LYS A 276 -23.77 -1.35 20.09
N SER A 277 -22.49 -1.53 20.42
CA SER A 277 -21.82 -0.79 21.49
C SER A 277 -21.59 0.68 21.13
N SER A 278 -21.23 1.50 22.13
CA SER A 278 -20.83 2.91 21.90
C SER A 278 -19.52 3.05 21.09
N ASN A 279 -18.77 1.97 20.95
CA ASN A 279 -17.51 1.90 20.20
C ASN A 279 -17.58 0.95 19.00
N TRP A 280 -18.78 0.75 18.42
CA TRP A 280 -19.07 -0.12 17.28
C TRP A 280 -18.08 0.02 16.11
N TRP A 281 -17.60 1.24 15.84
CA TRP A 281 -16.67 1.52 14.76
C TRP A 281 -15.29 0.86 14.94
N LYS A 282 -14.93 0.43 16.16
CA LYS A 282 -13.70 -0.33 16.43
C LYS A 282 -13.76 -1.77 15.89
N SER A 283 -14.94 -2.31 15.62
CA SER A 283 -15.13 -3.63 15.00
C SER A 283 -15.34 -3.55 13.48
N TYR A 284 -15.23 -2.38 12.85
CA TYR A 284 -15.23 -2.29 11.39
C TYR A 284 -13.85 -2.61 10.83
N MET A 285 -13.75 -3.20 9.65
CA MET A 285 -12.46 -3.43 8.98
C MET A 285 -11.91 -2.14 8.34
N VAL A 286 -12.81 -1.26 7.90
CA VAL A 286 -12.49 0.00 7.24
C VAL A 286 -13.12 1.14 8.02
N TRP A 287 -12.33 2.17 8.34
CA TRP A 287 -12.87 3.41 8.88
C TRP A 287 -13.27 4.35 7.76
N GLN A 288 -12.38 4.64 6.81
CA GLN A 288 -12.66 5.64 5.78
C GLN A 288 -12.12 5.24 4.40
N TRP A 289 -12.95 5.43 3.38
CA TRP A 289 -12.54 5.58 1.98
C TRP A 289 -12.22 7.04 1.67
N VAL A 290 -11.25 7.29 0.77
CA VAL A 290 -11.13 8.61 0.11
C VAL A 290 -12.05 8.69 -1.08
N ASP A 291 -12.76 9.81 -1.17
CA ASP A 291 -13.24 10.33 -2.45
C ASP A 291 -12.14 11.18 -3.10
N SER A 292 -12.06 11.19 -4.42
CA SER A 292 -10.99 11.87 -5.16
C SER A 292 -11.00 13.41 -5.07
N SER A 293 -11.78 14.02 -4.16
CA SER A 293 -12.09 15.45 -4.18
C SER A 293 -11.45 16.31 -3.08
N SER A 294 -10.85 15.72 -2.04
CA SER A 294 -10.25 16.51 -0.95
C SER A 294 -8.72 16.56 -1.01
N ASP A 295 -8.18 17.76 -0.79
CA ASP A 295 -6.75 18.02 -0.67
C ASP A 295 -6.11 17.13 0.41
N PHE A 296 -5.07 16.40 0.01
CA PHE A 296 -4.43 15.29 0.74
C PHE A 296 -3.58 15.74 1.94
N THR A 297 -4.03 16.71 2.73
CA THR A 297 -3.29 17.18 3.92
C THR A 297 -3.67 16.46 5.21
N THR A 298 -4.70 15.59 5.21
CA THR A 298 -5.12 14.87 6.44
C THR A 298 -5.66 13.43 6.22
N SER A 299 -4.78 12.44 6.03
CA SER A 299 -5.00 11.08 6.59
C SER A 299 -6.26 10.27 6.16
N LEU A 300 -6.64 10.20 4.88
CA LEU A 300 -7.99 9.74 4.53
C LEU A 300 -8.16 8.26 4.11
N HIS A 301 -7.11 7.43 4.03
CA HIS A 301 -7.25 5.97 3.89
C HIS A 301 -6.91 5.29 5.20
N ARG A 302 -7.92 4.78 5.90
CA ARG A 302 -7.71 4.08 7.17
C ARG A 302 -8.53 2.81 7.19
N VAL A 303 -7.84 1.68 7.00
CA VAL A 303 -8.30 0.44 7.65
C VAL A 303 -8.29 0.67 9.16
N SER A 304 -9.15 -0.01 9.89
CA SER A 304 -9.29 0.21 11.33
C SER A 304 -8.04 -0.17 12.12
N GLN A 305 -7.97 0.27 13.39
CA GLN A 305 -6.93 -0.19 14.30
C GLN A 305 -6.90 -1.72 14.38
N ARG A 306 -8.06 -2.39 14.41
CA ARG A 306 -8.14 -3.87 14.41
C ARG A 306 -7.48 -4.48 13.18
N THR A 307 -7.70 -3.89 12.01
CA THR A 307 -7.03 -4.34 10.79
C THR A 307 -5.53 -4.09 10.85
N GLN A 308 -5.08 -2.95 11.40
CA GLN A 308 -3.64 -2.69 11.62
C GLN A 308 -3.02 -3.71 12.58
N ASP A 309 -3.73 -4.06 13.67
CA ASP A 309 -3.30 -5.08 14.64
C ASP A 309 -3.19 -6.45 13.95
N SER A 310 -4.16 -6.80 13.10
CA SER A 310 -4.10 -8.03 12.32
C SER A 310 -2.92 -8.06 11.34
N LEU A 311 -2.64 -6.95 10.64
CA LEU A 311 -1.50 -6.86 9.73
C LEU A 311 -0.17 -6.99 10.50
N ALA A 312 -0.05 -6.34 11.65
CA ALA A 312 1.11 -6.46 12.52
C ALA A 312 1.31 -7.91 13.01
N ALA A 313 0.22 -8.59 13.41
CA ALA A 313 0.27 -9.99 13.82
C ALA A 313 0.75 -10.93 12.70
N LEU A 314 0.30 -10.71 11.45
CA LEU A 314 0.76 -11.47 10.28
C LEU A 314 2.26 -11.27 10.05
N VAL A 315 2.75 -10.04 10.15
CA VAL A 315 4.18 -9.70 10.02
C VAL A 315 5.00 -10.38 11.13
N MET A 316 4.55 -10.27 12.38
CA MET A 316 5.24 -10.88 13.52
C MET A 316 5.27 -12.40 13.45
N ALA A 317 4.22 -13.03 12.91
CA ALA A 317 4.21 -14.46 12.66
C ALA A 317 5.30 -14.87 11.66
N GLU A 318 5.50 -14.12 10.58
CA GLU A 318 6.58 -14.40 9.60
C GLU A 318 7.98 -14.15 10.17
N ILE A 319 8.15 -13.10 10.99
CA ILE A 319 9.39 -12.84 11.73
C ILE A 319 9.71 -14.03 12.66
N ALA A 320 8.71 -14.50 13.42
CA ALA A 320 8.87 -15.62 14.34
C ALA A 320 9.21 -16.93 13.61
N LYS A 321 8.54 -17.23 12.48
CA LYS A 321 8.85 -18.38 11.62
C LYS A 321 10.29 -18.33 11.09
N ALA A 322 10.81 -17.13 10.83
CA ALA A 322 12.18 -16.93 10.39
C ALA A 322 13.23 -17.09 11.52
N GLY A 323 12.79 -17.19 12.78
CA GLY A 323 13.67 -17.21 13.95
C GLY A 323 14.37 -15.88 14.20
N TRP A 324 13.89 -14.79 13.61
CA TRP A 324 14.46 -13.45 13.79
C TRP A 324 14.03 -12.89 15.16
N LYS A 325 14.97 -12.23 15.83
CA LYS A 325 14.81 -11.56 17.12
C LYS A 325 15.29 -10.14 17.01
#